data_AF-A0A6V7KHW9-F1
#
_entry.id   AF-A0A6V7KHW9-F1
#
_cell.length_a   1.000
_cell.length_b   1.000
_cell.length_c   1.000
_cell.angle_alpha   90.00
_cell.angle_beta   90.00
_cell.angle_gamma   90.00
#
_symmetry.space_group_name_H-M   'P 1'
#
loop_
_entity.id
_entity.type
_entity.pdbx_description
1 polymer ?
#
loop_
_entity_poly.entity_id
_entity_poly.type
_entity_poly.pdbx_seq_one_letter_code
_entity_poly.pdbx_strand_id
1 'polypeptide(L)'
;TCGFIDSAVQESLEAIGEALNENGKVIVTGCLGAKENQIREVHPKVLEISGPHSYEQVISHVHHYVPKPSHDPFTSLVPAQGVKLPPKHYAYLKISEGCNHLCTFCIIPSMRGDLDSRPICSVLDEAKRLVEAGVKELL
;
A
#
# COMPACT_ATOMS: atom_id res chain seq x y z
N THR A 1 1.49 -5.42 3.06
CA THR A 1 1.16 -6.77 3.57
C THR A 1 -0.34 -7.04 3.50
N CYS A 2 -0.72 -8.31 3.34
CA CYS A 2 -2.11 -8.76 3.35
C CYS A 2 -2.50 -9.28 4.74
N GLY A 3 -3.71 -8.97 5.20
CA GLY A 3 -4.20 -9.34 6.54
C GLY A 3 -5.44 -10.23 6.54
N PHE A 4 -5.90 -10.67 5.37
CA PHE A 4 -7.21 -11.30 5.16
C PHE A 4 -7.15 -12.83 5.01
N ILE A 5 -6.37 -13.33 4.07
CA ILE A 5 -6.26 -14.77 3.78
C ILE A 5 -5.09 -15.34 4.59
N ASP A 6 -5.29 -16.44 5.31
CA ASP A 6 -4.26 -17.03 6.18
C ASP A 6 -2.95 -17.33 5.45
N SER A 7 -3.01 -17.88 4.24
CA SER A 7 -1.81 -18.10 3.42
C SER A 7 -1.08 -16.81 3.10
N ALA A 8 -1.81 -15.74 2.75
CA ALA A 8 -1.23 -14.43 2.44
C ALA A 8 -0.69 -13.72 3.70
N VAL A 9 -1.24 -14.02 4.88
CA VAL A 9 -0.70 -13.56 6.17
C VAL A 9 0.64 -14.22 6.44
N GLN A 10 0.73 -15.55 6.28
CA GLN A 10 2.00 -16.26 6.45
C GLN A 10 3.06 -15.78 5.46
N GLU A 11 2.71 -15.68 4.17
CA GLU A 11 3.58 -15.12 3.13
C GLU A 11 4.05 -13.70 3.48
N SER A 12 3.16 -12.86 4.01
CA SER A 12 3.52 -11.50 4.45
C SER A 12 4.52 -11.52 5.61
N LEU A 13 4.38 -12.44 6.57
CA LEU A 13 5.31 -12.57 7.70
C LEU A 13 6.67 -13.10 7.25
N GLU A 14 6.69 -14.06 6.33
CA GLU A 14 7.92 -14.59 5.74
C GLU A 14 8.69 -13.48 4.98
N ALA A 15 7.99 -12.72 4.13
CA ALA A 15 8.56 -11.60 3.38
C ALA A 15 9.14 -10.50 4.29
N ILE A 16 8.52 -10.23 5.44
CA ILE A 16 9.07 -9.30 6.45
C ILE A 16 10.41 -9.84 6.98
N GLY A 17 10.47 -11.14 7.30
CA GLY A 17 11.68 -11.79 7.78
C GLY A 17 12.82 -11.74 6.76
N GLU A 18 12.53 -12.02 5.50
CA GLU A 18 13.48 -11.90 4.39
C GLU A 18 14.01 -10.46 4.27
N ALA A 19 13.12 -9.47 4.21
CA ALA A 19 13.52 -8.07 4.12
C ALA A 19 14.36 -7.59 5.32
N LEU A 20 14.08 -8.10 6.53
CA LEU A 20 14.88 -7.82 7.72
C LEU A 20 16.27 -8.44 7.65
N ASN A 21 16.39 -9.65 7.12
CA ASN A 21 17.67 -10.33 6.96
C ASN A 21 18.55 -9.64 5.91
N GLU A 22 17.96 -9.14 4.82
CA GLU A 22 18.69 -8.47 3.74
C GLU A 22 19.05 -7.01 4.06
N ASN A 23 18.09 -6.23 4.59
CA ASN A 23 18.24 -4.77 4.74
C ASN A 23 18.39 -4.30 6.19
N GLY A 24 17.96 -5.09 7.19
CA GLY A 24 18.02 -4.77 8.61
C GLY A 24 17.09 -3.64 9.09
N LYS A 25 16.52 -2.84 8.19
CA LYS A 25 15.59 -1.73 8.49
C LYS A 25 14.32 -1.87 7.66
N VAL A 26 13.22 -2.21 8.31
CA VAL A 26 11.94 -2.48 7.65
C VAL A 26 10.81 -1.71 8.32
N ILE A 27 9.99 -1.04 7.52
CA ILE A 27 8.70 -0.46 7.91
C ILE A 27 7.62 -1.30 7.24
N VAL A 28 6.62 -1.73 8.01
CA VAL A 28 5.54 -2.59 7.51
C VAL A 28 4.26 -1.78 7.35
N THR A 29 3.65 -1.87 6.17
CA THR A 29 2.38 -1.20 5.87
C THR A 29 1.40 -2.13 5.16
N GLY A 30 0.10 -1.93 5.43
CA GLY A 30 -1.00 -2.63 4.79
C GLY A 30 -1.99 -3.24 5.79
N CYS A 31 -2.87 -4.10 5.29
CA CYS A 31 -3.97 -4.71 6.05
C CYS A 31 -3.51 -5.43 7.31
N LEU A 32 -2.37 -6.14 7.26
CA LEU A 32 -1.84 -6.84 8.43
C LEU A 32 -1.40 -5.88 9.54
N GLY A 33 -1.05 -4.65 9.19
CA GLY A 33 -0.66 -3.61 10.17
C GLY A 33 -1.78 -3.23 11.13
N ALA A 34 -3.05 -3.48 10.79
CA ALA A 34 -4.16 -3.35 11.73
C ALA A 34 -4.09 -4.37 12.90
N LYS A 35 -3.26 -5.41 12.77
CA LYS A 35 -2.97 -6.43 13.79
C LYS A 35 -1.51 -6.34 14.23
N GLU A 36 -1.07 -5.16 14.62
CA GLU A 36 0.33 -4.84 14.95
C GLU A 36 1.03 -5.88 15.85
N ASN A 37 0.34 -6.36 16.89
CA ASN A 37 0.87 -7.36 17.82
C ASN A 37 1.32 -8.64 17.11
N GLN A 38 0.58 -9.12 16.10
CA GLN A 38 0.95 -10.33 15.35
C GLN A 38 2.27 -10.16 14.60
N ILE A 39 2.55 -8.96 14.09
CA ILE A 39 3.82 -8.67 13.42
C ILE A 39 4.94 -8.57 14.45
N ARG A 40 4.74 -7.85 15.56
CA ARG A 40 5.79 -7.60 16.56
C ARG A 40 6.17 -8.84 17.36
N GLU A 41 5.23 -9.76 17.61
CA GLU A 41 5.51 -11.04 18.27
C GLU A 41 6.50 -11.89 17.46
N VAL A 42 6.35 -11.91 16.13
CA VAL A 42 7.22 -12.70 15.24
C VAL A 42 8.50 -11.92 14.88
N HIS A 43 8.37 -10.63 14.58
CA HIS A 43 9.44 -9.77 14.08
C HIS A 43 9.60 -8.51 14.94
N PRO A 44 10.11 -8.62 16.17
CA PRO A 44 10.22 -7.49 17.10
C PRO A 44 11.18 -6.39 16.62
N LYS A 45 12.02 -6.66 15.61
CA LYS A 45 12.99 -5.73 15.05
C LYS A 45 12.41 -4.80 13.96
N VAL A 46 11.15 -4.97 13.57
CA VAL A 46 10.48 -4.03 12.65
C VAL A 46 10.47 -2.64 13.27
N LEU A 47 10.86 -1.63 12.49
CA LEU A 47 10.97 -0.26 12.95
C LEU A 47 9.59 0.31 13.29
N GLU A 48 8.71 0.33 12.28
CA GLU A 48 7.38 0.91 12.41
C GLU A 48 6.35 0.09 11.65
N ILE A 49 5.10 0.18 12.12
CA ILE A 49 3.96 -0.54 11.55
C ILE A 49 2.83 0.46 11.34
N SER A 50 2.19 0.41 10.18
CA SER A 50 1.02 1.22 9.85
C SER A 50 -0.10 0.37 9.24
N GLY A 51 -1.35 0.75 9.51
CA GLY A 51 -2.53 0.11 8.96
C GLY A 51 -2.76 0.38 7.46
N PRO A 52 -3.88 -0.12 6.91
CA PRO A 52 -4.32 0.28 5.58
C PRO A 52 -4.69 1.77 5.55
N HIS A 53 -4.57 2.40 4.39
CA HIS A 53 -4.88 3.84 4.17
C HIS A 53 -3.96 4.85 4.90
N SER A 54 -2.97 4.39 5.65
CA SER A 54 -2.08 5.25 6.45
C SER A 54 -0.92 5.84 5.64
N TYR A 55 -1.17 6.45 4.48
CA TYR A 55 -0.12 6.95 3.58
C TYR A 55 0.76 8.01 4.25
N GLU A 56 0.14 9.00 4.90
CA GLU A 56 0.83 10.08 5.60
C GLU A 56 1.67 9.53 6.77
N GLN A 57 1.13 8.53 7.47
CA GLN A 57 1.83 7.88 8.57
C GLN A 57 3.08 7.15 8.07
N VAL A 58 2.99 6.41 6.96
CA VAL A 58 4.16 5.74 6.35
C VAL A 58 5.24 6.75 6.03
N ILE A 59 4.88 7.88 5.40
CA ILE A 59 5.85 8.93 5.10
C ILE A 59 6.46 9.52 6.38
N SER A 60 5.65 9.72 7.42
CA SER A 60 6.14 10.22 8.71
C SER A 60 7.14 9.25 9.38
N HIS A 61 6.86 7.95 9.32
CA HIS A 61 7.74 6.89 9.81
C HIS A 61 9.05 6.86 9.02
N VAL A 62 8.99 6.98 7.70
CA VAL A 62 10.19 7.08 6.86
C VAL A 62 11.03 8.29 7.30
N HIS A 63 10.40 9.45 7.50
CA HIS A 63 11.09 10.67 7.88
C HIS A 63 11.65 10.68 9.30
N HIS A 64 11.13 9.83 10.19
CA HIS A 64 11.70 9.63 11.52
C HIS A 64 13.11 9.04 11.45
N TYR A 65 13.36 8.09 10.54
CA TYR A 65 14.67 7.43 10.40
C TYR A 65 15.53 8.02 9.27
N VAL A 66 14.91 8.64 8.27
CA VAL A 66 15.56 9.22 7.10
C VAL A 66 15.07 10.65 6.93
N PRO A 67 15.80 11.64 7.44
CA PRO A 67 15.41 13.04 7.37
C PRO A 67 15.05 13.43 5.94
N LYS A 68 13.95 14.19 5.78
CA LYS A 68 13.54 14.69 4.48
C LYS A 68 14.69 15.53 3.88
N PRO A 69 15.14 15.24 2.66
CA PRO A 69 16.18 16.03 2.03
C PRO A 69 15.71 17.47 1.83
N SER A 70 16.60 18.44 2.04
CA SER A 70 16.32 19.86 1.82
C SER A 70 16.06 20.19 0.34
N HIS A 71 16.61 19.38 -0.57
CA HIS A 71 16.40 19.45 -2.01
C HIS A 71 16.31 18.02 -2.55
N ASP A 72 15.24 17.71 -3.27
CA ASP A 72 15.06 16.42 -3.94
C ASP A 72 15.33 16.57 -5.44
N PRO A 73 16.54 16.23 -5.92
CA PRO A 73 16.94 16.42 -7.32
C PRO A 73 16.18 15.51 -8.29
N PHE A 74 15.42 14.53 -7.80
CA PHE A 74 14.73 13.54 -8.63
C PHE A 74 13.24 13.82 -8.79
N THR A 75 12.70 14.85 -8.13
CA THR A 75 11.31 15.29 -8.33
C THR A 75 11.00 15.62 -9.78
N SER A 76 11.94 16.23 -10.51
CA SER A 76 11.82 16.50 -11.95
C SER A 76 11.89 15.25 -12.83
N LEU A 77 12.34 14.11 -12.29
CA LEU A 77 12.38 12.83 -13.00
C LEU A 77 11.09 12.03 -12.83
N VAL A 78 10.18 12.44 -11.93
CA VAL A 78 8.88 11.80 -11.80
C VAL A 78 8.06 12.09 -13.06
N PRO A 79 7.68 11.07 -13.84
CA PRO A 79 6.90 11.29 -15.04
C PRO A 79 5.55 11.95 -14.69
N ALA A 80 4.99 12.77 -15.58
CA ALA A 80 3.70 13.43 -15.37
C ALA A 80 2.55 12.43 -15.11
N GLN A 81 2.67 11.25 -15.71
CA GLN A 81 1.76 10.11 -15.52
C GLN A 81 1.92 9.40 -14.16
N GLY A 82 2.93 9.76 -13.36
CA GLY A 82 3.30 9.09 -12.13
C GLY A 82 4.25 7.90 -12.34
N VAL A 83 4.62 7.28 -11.22
CA VAL A 83 5.44 6.06 -11.20
C VAL A 83 4.53 4.86 -11.09
N LYS A 84 4.76 3.87 -11.95
CA LYS A 84 4.07 2.59 -11.90
C LYS A 84 5.07 1.44 -11.77
N LEU A 85 4.74 0.51 -10.89
CA LEU A 85 5.50 -0.72 -10.66
C LEU A 85 5.06 -1.89 -11.57
N PRO A 86 3.77 -2.00 -11.98
CA PRO A 86 3.37 -3.05 -12.93
C PRO A 86 3.99 -2.90 -14.32
N PRO A 87 3.97 -3.97 -15.14
CA PRO A 87 4.35 -3.94 -16.55
C PRO A 87 3.73 -2.80 -17.37
N LYS A 88 4.33 -2.51 -18.53
CA LYS A 88 3.94 -1.36 -19.35
C LYS A 88 2.50 -1.45 -19.89
N HIS A 89 1.99 -2.64 -20.15
CA HIS A 89 0.75 -2.86 -20.91
C HIS A 89 -0.54 -2.82 -20.06
N TYR A 90 -0.48 -2.98 -18.74
CA TYR A 90 -1.67 -2.90 -17.89
C TYR A 90 -1.46 -2.03 -16.65
N ALA A 91 -2.56 -1.61 -16.02
CA ALA A 91 -2.56 -0.95 -14.73
C ALA A 91 -3.84 -1.25 -13.95
N TYR A 92 -3.73 -1.35 -12.63
CA TYR A 92 -4.89 -1.38 -11.74
C TYR A 92 -5.42 0.03 -11.51
N LEU A 93 -6.72 0.23 -11.72
CA LEU A 93 -7.41 1.49 -11.48
C LEU A 93 -8.45 1.30 -10.37
N LYS A 94 -8.05 1.63 -9.14
CA LYS A 94 -8.96 1.55 -8.00
C LYS A 94 -10.08 2.57 -8.13
N ILE A 95 -11.33 2.12 -8.12
CA ILE A 95 -12.54 2.98 -8.19
C ILE A 95 -13.20 3.21 -6.83
N SER A 96 -13.02 2.27 -5.90
CA SER A 96 -13.58 2.32 -4.55
C SER A 96 -12.71 1.51 -3.60
N GLU A 97 -12.99 1.65 -2.31
CA GLU A 97 -12.31 0.97 -1.22
C GLU A 97 -13.32 0.64 -0.12
N GLY A 98 -13.02 -0.36 0.72
CA GLY A 98 -13.93 -0.78 1.79
C GLY A 98 -15.17 -1.52 1.25
N CYS A 99 -16.12 -1.81 2.14
CA CYS A 99 -17.31 -2.59 1.80
C CYS A 99 -18.45 -2.38 2.81
N ASN A 100 -19.68 -2.18 2.32
CA ASN A 100 -20.89 -2.07 3.16
C ASN A 100 -21.62 -3.42 3.37
N HIS A 101 -21.11 -4.51 2.80
CA HIS A 101 -21.75 -5.81 2.94
C HIS A 101 -21.39 -6.46 4.28
N LEU A 102 -22.41 -6.91 5.00
CA LEU A 102 -22.28 -7.60 6.29
C LEU A 102 -22.16 -9.11 6.12
N CYS A 103 -21.23 -9.54 5.28
CA CYS A 103 -20.95 -10.97 5.09
C CYS A 103 -20.38 -11.54 6.39
N THR A 104 -20.98 -12.60 6.92
CA THR A 104 -20.62 -13.19 8.24
C THR A 104 -19.17 -13.66 8.35
N PHE A 105 -18.52 -13.97 7.22
CA PHE A 105 -17.14 -14.43 7.13
C PHE A 105 -16.12 -13.30 6.84
N CYS A 106 -16.57 -12.10 6.50
CA CYS A 106 -15.71 -11.06 5.95
C CYS A 106 -15.31 -10.02 7.01
N ILE A 107 -14.01 -9.80 7.18
CA ILE A 107 -13.45 -8.80 8.11
C ILE A 107 -13.11 -7.46 7.44
N ILE A 108 -13.45 -7.28 6.16
CA ILE A 108 -13.10 -6.07 5.42
C ILE A 108 -13.71 -4.80 6.04
N PRO A 109 -14.99 -4.75 6.44
CA PRO A 109 -15.56 -3.53 7.02
C PRO A 109 -14.84 -3.09 8.30
N SER A 110 -14.42 -4.02 9.17
CA SER A 110 -13.67 -3.68 10.38
C SER A 110 -12.20 -3.34 10.14
N MET A 111 -11.63 -3.79 9.02
CA MET A 111 -10.21 -3.61 8.70
C MET A 111 -9.93 -2.39 7.80
N ARG A 112 -10.74 -2.20 6.75
CA ARG A 112 -10.59 -1.14 5.74
C ARG A 112 -11.67 -0.06 5.84
N GLY A 113 -12.71 -0.28 6.65
CA GLY A 113 -13.85 0.62 6.79
C GLY A 113 -14.99 0.35 5.81
N ASP A 114 -16.01 1.19 5.93
CA ASP A 114 -17.18 1.21 5.06
C ASP A 114 -16.79 1.54 3.60
N LEU A 115 -17.72 1.29 2.67
CA LEU A 115 -17.51 1.58 1.26
C LEU A 115 -17.31 3.07 1.03
N ASP A 116 -16.14 3.42 0.50
CA ASP A 116 -15.81 4.75 0.01
C ASP A 116 -15.51 4.70 -1.49
N SER A 117 -16.28 5.45 -2.28
CA SER A 117 -16.16 5.49 -3.74
C SER A 117 -15.43 6.75 -4.19
N ARG A 118 -14.48 6.59 -5.10
CA ARG A 118 -13.77 7.74 -5.66
C ARG A 118 -14.69 8.56 -6.58
N PRO A 119 -14.55 9.89 -6.62
CA PRO A 119 -15.27 10.72 -7.57
C PRO A 119 -14.98 10.32 -9.02
N ILE A 120 -16.01 10.23 -9.85
CA ILE A 120 -15.91 9.78 -11.24
C ILE A 120 -14.89 10.57 -12.06
N CYS A 121 -14.81 11.90 -11.87
CA CYS A 121 -13.84 12.73 -12.58
C CYS A 121 -12.40 12.33 -12.24
N SER A 122 -12.09 12.07 -10.96
CA SER A 122 -10.75 11.62 -10.54
C SER A 122 -10.37 10.28 -11.18
N VAL A 123 -11.32 9.35 -11.25
CA VAL A 123 -11.12 8.03 -11.88
C VAL A 123 -10.88 8.20 -13.38
N LEU A 124 -11.68 9.01 -14.07
CA LEU A 124 -11.54 9.26 -15.50
C LEU A 124 -10.23 9.98 -15.84
N ASP A 125 -9.80 10.94 -15.03
CA ASP A 125 -8.54 11.66 -15.25
C ASP A 125 -7.32 10.78 -15.01
N GLU A 126 -7.37 9.87 -14.04
CA GLU A 126 -6.33 8.84 -13.88
C GLU A 126 -6.32 7.84 -15.03
N ALA A 127 -7.50 7.36 -15.46
CA ALA A 127 -7.62 6.45 -16.60
C ALA A 127 -7.01 7.06 -17.88
N LYS A 128 -7.32 8.33 -18.19
CA LYS A 128 -6.75 9.04 -19.34
C LYS A 128 -5.22 9.11 -19.26
N ARG A 129 -4.67 9.52 -18.11
CA ARG A 129 -3.22 9.59 -17.90
C ARG A 129 -2.55 8.22 -18.07
N LEU A 130 -3.17 7.14 -17.60
CA LEU A 130 -2.66 5.78 -17.76
C LEU A 130 -2.62 5.35 -19.24
N VAL A 131 -3.69 5.62 -19.98
CA VAL A 131 -3.76 5.34 -21.43
C VAL A 131 -2.74 6.14 -22.22
N GLU A 132 -2.58 7.43 -21.92
CA GLU A 132 -1.56 8.31 -22.51
C GLU A 132 -0.13 7.81 -22.20
N ALA A 133 0.07 7.20 -21.03
CA ALA A 133 1.33 6.54 -20.65
C ALA A 133 1.56 5.18 -21.34
N GLY A 134 0.68 4.78 -22.26
CA GLY A 134 0.82 3.57 -23.07
C GLY A 134 0.20 2.30 -22.47
N VAL A 135 -0.58 2.42 -21.39
CA VAL A 135 -1.37 1.30 -20.87
C VAL A 135 -2.45 0.91 -21.88
N LYS A 136 -2.61 -0.40 -22.08
CA LYS A 136 -3.58 -1.00 -23.00
C LYS A 136 -4.77 -1.60 -22.26
N GLU A 137 -4.57 -2.00 -21.02
CA GLU A 137 -5.58 -2.66 -20.18
C GLU A 137 -5.68 -1.99 -18.81
N LEU A 138 -6.88 -1.56 -18.44
CA LEU A 138 -7.20 -1.07 -17.09
C LEU A 138 -7.98 -2.16 -16.35
N LEU A 139 -7.51 -2.52 -15.17
CA LEU A 139 -8.07 -3.56 -14.29
C LEU A 139 -8.68 -2.96 -13.03
#